data_AF-A0A401TRG2-F1
#
_entry.id   AF-A0A401TRG2-F1
#
_cell.length_a   1.000
_cell.length_b   1.000
_cell.length_c   1.000
_cell.angle_alpha   90.00
_cell.angle_beta   90.00
_cell.angle_gamma   90.00
#
_symmetry.space_group_name_H-M   'P 1'
#
loop_
_entity.id
_entity.type
_entity.pdbx_description
1 polymer ?
#
loop_
_entity_poly.entity_id
_entity_poly.type
_entity_poly.pdbx_seq_one_letter_code
_entity_poly.pdbx_strand_id
1 'polypeptide(L)' 'PMTYLILARDGTSQIVLKRDSEDAAEKKARELKEMGWFEVEVREDKAGHATALTDRPPTLQ' A
#
# COMPACT_ATOMS: atom_id res chain seq x y z
N PRO A 1 13.19 -11.31 -4.75
CA PRO A 1 12.41 -10.71 -5.85
C PRO A 1 12.03 -9.30 -5.42
N MET A 2 12.11 -8.31 -6.31
CA MET A 2 11.64 -6.96 -5.98
C MET A 2 10.13 -6.96 -6.01
N THR A 3 9.52 -6.48 -4.93
CA THR A 3 8.08 -6.33 -4.82
C THR A 3 7.80 -4.84 -4.61
N TYR A 4 6.72 -4.34 -5.15
CA TYR A 4 6.28 -2.95 -5.07
C TYR A 4 4.93 -2.90 -4.37
N LEU A 5 4.77 -1.95 -3.46
CA LEU A 5 3.56 -1.68 -2.71
C LEU A 5 2.86 -0.47 -3.33
N ILE A 6 1.56 -0.61 -3.56
CA ILE A 6 0.67 0.50 -3.88
C ILE A 6 -0.14 0.77 -2.62
N LEU A 7 0.03 1.96 -2.04
CA LEU A 7 -0.70 2.42 -0.86
C LEU A 7 -1.77 3.39 -1.33
N ALA A 8 -3.05 3.04 -1.17
CA ALA A 8 -4.18 3.90 -1.53
C ALA A 8 -4.99 4.26 -0.28
N ARG A 9 -5.25 5.55 -0.06
CA ARG A 9 -5.95 6.10 1.11
C ARG A 9 -7.13 6.99 0.69
N ASP A 10 -8.26 6.86 1.34
CA ASP A 10 -9.48 7.66 1.11
C ASP A 10 -9.85 8.56 2.31
N GLY A 11 -8.92 8.72 3.26
CA GLY A 11 -9.12 9.45 4.51
C GLY A 11 -9.77 8.64 5.64
N THR A 12 -10.46 7.54 5.33
CA THR A 12 -11.08 6.63 6.33
C THR A 12 -10.29 5.34 6.49
N SER A 13 -9.70 4.85 5.40
CA SER A 13 -9.03 3.56 5.35
C SER A 13 -7.85 3.56 4.39
N GLN A 14 -7.04 2.52 4.47
CA GLN A 14 -5.93 2.27 3.57
C GLN A 14 -5.99 0.84 3.04
N ILE A 15 -5.74 0.68 1.74
CA ILE A 15 -5.47 -0.61 1.13
C ILE A 15 -4.02 -0.67 0.63
N VAL A 16 -3.43 -1.87 0.68
CA VAL A 16 -2.07 -2.14 0.19
C VAL A 16 -2.14 -3.24 -0.86
N LEU A 17 -1.66 -2.94 -2.07
CA LEU A 17 -1.57 -3.91 -3.16
C LEU A 17 -0.10 -4.21 -3.46
N LYS A 18 0.23 -5.49 -3.71
CA LYS A 18 1.59 -5.92 -4.06
C LYS A 18 1.73 -6.21 -5.55
N ARG A 19 2.86 -5.82 -6.16
CA ARG A 19 3.22 -6.12 -7.56
C ARG A 19 4.68 -6.53 -7.65
N ASP A 20 4.98 -7.43 -8.57
CA ASP A 20 6.34 -7.93 -8.77
C ASP A 20 7.17 -7.08 -9.73
N SER A 21 6.57 -6.01 -10.28
CA SER A 21 7.25 -5.04 -11.14
C SER A 21 6.76 -3.62 -10.88
N GLU A 22 7.65 -2.65 -11.10
CA GLU A 22 7.39 -1.22 -11.00
C GLU A 22 6.29 -0.78 -11.98
N ASP A 23 6.41 -1.17 -13.25
CA ASP A 23 5.44 -0.85 -14.31
C ASP A 23 4.01 -1.30 -13.95
N ALA A 24 3.86 -2.51 -13.40
CA ALA A 24 2.56 -3.00 -12.97
C ALA A 24 2.01 -2.25 -11.74
N ALA A 25 2.90 -1.76 -10.87
CA ALA A 25 2.54 -0.93 -9.73
C ALA A 25 2.10 0.47 -10.18
N GLU A 26 2.87 1.11 -11.04
CA GLU A 26 2.57 2.45 -11.58
C GLU A 26 1.28 2.46 -12.40
N LYS A 27 1.09 1.49 -13.29
CA LYS A 27 -0.15 1.38 -14.07
C LYS A 27 -1.37 1.29 -13.16
N LYS A 28 -1.32 0.41 -12.16
CA LYS A 28 -2.43 0.23 -11.21
C LYS A 28 -2.61 1.47 -10.33
N ALA A 29 -1.53 2.14 -9.92
CA ALA A 29 -1.61 3.38 -9.16
C ALA A 29 -2.28 4.50 -9.95
N ARG A 30 -1.98 4.63 -11.26
CA ARG A 30 -2.64 5.59 -12.15
C ARG A 30 -4.14 5.31 -12.27
N GLU A 31 -4.53 4.06 -12.49
CA GLU A 31 -5.95 3.67 -12.53
C GLU A 31 -6.70 4.06 -11.24
N LEU A 32 -6.06 3.87 -10.07
CA LEU A 32 -6.64 4.27 -8.78
C LEU A 32 -6.76 5.80 -8.64
N LYS A 33 -5.78 6.56 -9.13
CA LYS A 33 -5.81 8.04 -9.14
C LYS A 33 -6.89 8.58 -10.07
N GLU A 34 -7.07 7.97 -11.24
CA GLU A 34 -8.09 8.36 -12.23
C GLU A 34 -9.52 8.20 -11.71
N MET A 35 -9.77 7.26 -10.78
CA MET A 35 -11.06 7.15 -10.10
C MET A 35 -11.34 8.31 -9.13
N GLY A 36 -10.31 9.04 -8.70
CA GLY A 36 -10.43 10.27 -7.91
C GLY A 36 -10.80 10.09 -6.43
N TRP A 37 -10.85 8.85 -5.94
CA TRP A 37 -11.25 8.56 -4.55
C TRP A 37 -10.08 8.33 -3.61
N PHE A 38 -8.87 8.11 -4.15
CA PHE A 38 -7.71 7.73 -3.37
C PHE A 38 -6.54 8.69 -3.57
N GLU A 39 -5.88 9.04 -2.48
CA GLU A 39 -4.48 9.43 -2.48
C GLU A 39 -3.62 8.17 -2.65
N VAL A 40 -2.74 8.14 -3.65
CA VAL A 40 -2.01 6.91 -4.03
C VAL A 40 -0.51 7.14 -4.09
N GLU A 41 0.24 6.28 -3.40
CA GLU A 41 1.70 6.23 -3.34
C GLU A 41 2.21 4.84 -3.79
N VAL A 42 3.32 4.80 -4.53
CA VAL A 42 4.01 3.55 -4.89
C VAL A 42 5.35 3.51 -4.16
N ARG A 43 5.67 2.38 -3.54
CA ARG A 43 6.92 2.15 -2.82
C ARG A 43 7.54 0.82 -3.22
N GLU A 44 8.86 0.73 -3.16
CA GLU A 44 9.56 -0.55 -3.23
C GLU A 44 9.44 -1.27 -1.87
N ASP A 45 8.94 -2.50 -1.88
CA ASP A 45 8.99 -3.44 -0.75
C ASP A 45 10.41 -4.02 -0.67
N LYS A 46 11.34 -3.21 -0.13
CA LYS A 46 12.65 -3.71 0.28
C LYS A 46 12.42 -4.63 1.47
N ALA A 47 12.31 -5.93 1.20
CA ALA A 47 12.17 -6.97 2.22
C ALA A 47 13.15 -6.70 3.37
N GLY A 48 12.64 -6.14 4.47
CA GLY A 48 13.47 -5.61 5.56
C GLY A 48 12.84 -4.51 6.40
N HIS A 49 11.81 -3.79 5.93
CA HIS A 49 10.97 -2.97 6.81
C HIS A 49 9.55 -3.53 6.84
N ALA A 50 9.37 -4.52 7.72
CA ALA A 50 8.08 -4.80 8.31
C ALA A 50 7.62 -3.53 9.05
N THR A 51 6.98 -2.60 8.34
CA THR A 51 6.21 -1.54 8.99
C THR A 51 5.02 -2.22 9.65
N ALA A 52 5.20 -2.44 10.96
CA ALA A 52 4.20 -2.81 11.92
C ALA A 52 2.86 -2.11 11.63
N LEU A 53 1.90 -2.87 11.14
CA LEU A 53 0.48 -2.55 11.22
C LEU A 53 -0.19 -3.73 11.92
N THR A 54 0.20 -3.96 13.18
CA THR A 54 -0.51 -4.83 14.10
C THR A 54 -0.24 -4.38 15.54
N ASP A 55 -0.32 -3.08 15.81
CA ASP A 55 -0.52 -2.60 17.18
C ASP A 55 -2.00 -2.76 17.52
N ARG A 56 -2.40 -4.01 17.78
CA ARG A 56 -3.68 -4.33 18.41
C ARG A 56 -3.45 -4.13 19.91
N PRO A 57 -4.11 -3.18 20.58
CA PRO A 57 -3.92 -3.02 22.02
C PRO A 57 -4.36 -4.32 22.72
N PRO A 58 -3.56 -4.89 23.63
CA PRO A 58 -4.01 -6.00 24.43
C PRO A 58 -5.21 -5.54 25.24
N THR A 59 -6.31 -6.26 25.09
CA THR A 59 -7.52 -6.06 25.87
C THR A 59 -7.15 -6.35 27.33
N LEU A 60 -7.17 -5.33 28.19
CA LEU A 60 -7.02 -5.51 29.63
C LEU A 60 -8.25 -6.28 30.14
N GLN A 61 -8.02 -7.50 30.64
CA GLN A 61 -8.96 -8.24 31.49
C GLN A 61 -8.67 -7.95 32.95
#